data_AF-A0A1F2ZHA1-F1
#
_entry.id   AF-A0A1F2ZHA1-F1
#
_cell.length_a   1.000
_cell.length_b   1.000
_cell.length_c   1.000
_cell.angle_alpha   90.00
_cell.angle_beta   90.00
_cell.angle_gamma   90.00
#
_symmetry.space_group_name_H-M   'P 1'
#
loop_
_entity.id
_entity.type
_entity.pdbx_description
1 polymer ?
#
loop_
_entity_poly.entity_id
_entity_poly.type
_entity_poly.pdbx_seq_one_letter_code
_entity_poly.pdbx_strand_id
1 'polypeptide(L)'
;MVLLNFKNKCMQYAMLCCALALAAQVHAEQAITVYAAASLTNAIADVDAMLEQQKRVRVKTSYAGSSTLAKQIEAGAPADVFISADEQWMNY
;
A
#
# COMPACT_ATOMS: atom_id res chain seq x y z
N MET A 1 54.18 4.37 -0.55
CA MET A 1 53.13 3.33 -0.44
C MET A 1 51.99 3.67 0.53
N VAL A 2 52.18 4.55 1.54
CA VAL A 2 51.16 4.93 2.54
C VAL A 2 50.04 5.83 1.97
N LEU A 3 50.33 6.67 0.98
CA LEU A 3 49.36 7.63 0.37
C LEU A 3 48.24 6.97 -0.46
N LEU A 4 48.47 5.78 -1.03
CA LEU A 4 47.45 5.03 -1.80
C LEU A 4 46.35 4.46 -0.89
N ASN A 5 46.69 4.08 0.34
CA ASN A 5 45.73 3.51 1.30
C ASN A 5 44.71 4.55 1.80
N PHE A 6 45.13 5.82 1.92
CA PHE A 6 44.26 6.90 2.38
C PHE A 6 43.20 7.26 1.33
N LYS A 7 43.60 7.32 0.06
CA LYS A 7 42.72 7.61 -1.08
C LYS A 7 41.66 6.51 -1.27
N ASN A 8 42.02 5.25 -1.05
CA ASN A 8 41.10 4.11 -1.14
C ASN A 8 40.09 4.08 0.02
N LYS A 9 40.51 4.39 1.25
CA LYS A 9 39.59 4.49 2.41
C LYS A 9 38.61 5.64 2.27
N CYS A 10 39.06 6.82 1.83
CA CYS A 10 38.16 7.96 1.55
C CYS A 10 37.14 7.62 0.45
N MET A 11 37.57 6.91 -0.60
CA MET A 11 36.67 6.47 -1.67
C MET A 11 35.66 5.39 -1.20
N GLN A 12 36.08 4.49 -0.31
CA GLN A 12 35.19 3.52 0.33
C GLN A 12 34.14 4.19 1.23
N TYR A 13 34.54 5.16 2.06
CA TYR A 13 33.60 5.88 2.92
C TYR A 13 32.63 6.76 2.11
N ALA A 14 33.09 7.39 1.03
CA ALA A 14 32.23 8.13 0.11
C ALA A 14 31.17 7.22 -0.56
N MET A 15 31.57 6.01 -0.96
CA MET A 15 30.67 5.04 -1.58
C MET A 15 29.63 4.49 -0.58
N LEU A 16 30.04 4.26 0.68
CA LEU A 16 29.15 3.80 1.75
C LEU A 16 28.13 4.89 2.16
N CYS A 17 28.56 6.15 2.29
CA CYS A 17 27.66 7.27 2.58
C CYS A 17 26.64 7.51 1.45
N CYS A 18 27.07 7.37 0.20
CA CYS A 18 26.17 7.51 -0.96
C CYS A 18 25.11 6.39 -0.98
N ALA A 19 25.50 5.15 -0.62
CA ALA A 19 24.57 4.03 -0.52
C ALA A 19 23.51 4.23 0.59
N LEU A 20 23.87 4.81 1.74
CA LEU A 20 22.90 5.13 2.80
C LEU A 20 21.95 6.27 2.40
N ALA A 21 22.42 7.26 1.63
CA ALA A 21 21.59 8.39 1.20
C ALA A 21 20.49 7.95 0.20
N LEU A 22 20.75 6.96 -0.65
CA LEU A 22 19.75 6.43 -1.59
C LEU A 22 18.65 5.60 -0.92
N ALA A 23 18.91 5.02 0.27
CA ALA A 23 17.93 4.20 0.98
C ALA A 23 16.83 5.03 1.68
N ALA A 24 17.04 6.34 1.89
CA ALA A 24 16.17 7.19 2.68
C ALA A 24 14.97 7.79 1.92
N GLN A 25 14.72 7.39 0.66
CA GLN A 25 13.74 8.04 -0.23
C GLN A 25 12.58 7.14 -0.68
N VAL A 26 12.24 6.09 0.07
CA VAL A 26 11.00 5.32 -0.18
C VAL A 26 9.91 5.82 0.76
N HIS A 27 9.24 6.91 0.39
CA HIS A 27 7.94 7.26 0.98
C HIS A 27 6.85 6.64 0.10
N ALA A 28 6.42 5.43 0.45
CA ALA A 28 5.24 4.84 -0.15
C ALA A 28 4.00 5.55 0.42
N GLU A 29 3.28 6.29 -0.42
CA GLU A 29 2.00 6.87 -0.06
C GLU A 29 1.04 5.72 0.34
N GLN A 30 0.64 5.70 1.61
CA GLN A 30 -0.20 4.64 2.18
C GLN A 30 -1.61 4.76 1.59
N ALA A 31 -1.90 3.92 0.59
CA ALA A 31 -3.23 3.81 0.03
C ALA A 31 -4.06 2.80 0.83
N ILE A 32 -5.30 3.15 1.15
CA ILE A 32 -6.23 2.27 1.86
C ILE A 32 -6.78 1.26 0.85
N THR A 33 -6.64 -0.03 1.15
CA THR A 33 -7.13 -1.11 0.31
C THR A 33 -8.53 -1.52 0.76
N VAL A 34 -9.51 -1.36 -0.13
CA VAL A 34 -10.92 -1.62 0.15
C VAL A 34 -11.37 -2.82 -0.68
N TYR A 35 -11.92 -3.84 -0.03
CA TYR A 35 -12.57 -4.97 -0.68
C TYR A 35 -14.08 -4.76 -0.59
N ALA A 36 -14.72 -4.51 -1.72
CA ALA A 36 -16.15 -4.20 -1.76
C ALA A 36 -16.91 -5.17 -2.66
N ALA A 37 -18.10 -5.57 -2.22
CA ALA A 37 -19.00 -6.38 -3.05
C ALA A 37 -19.28 -5.66 -4.38
N ALA A 38 -19.24 -6.40 -5.49
CA ALA A 38 -19.36 -5.83 -6.83
C ALA A 38 -20.67 -5.04 -7.06
N SER A 39 -21.76 -5.40 -6.36
CA SER A 39 -23.03 -4.66 -6.41
C SER A 39 -22.95 -3.24 -5.83
N LEU A 40 -21.92 -2.94 -5.03
CA LEU A 40 -21.72 -1.64 -4.38
C LEU A 40 -20.82 -0.69 -5.18
N THR A 41 -20.38 -1.09 -6.38
CA THR A 41 -19.41 -0.33 -7.20
C THR A 41 -19.77 1.15 -7.36
N ASN A 42 -21.02 1.47 -7.69
CA ASN A 42 -21.43 2.87 -7.90
C ASN A 42 -21.36 3.68 -6.60
N ALA A 43 -21.84 3.12 -5.50
CA ALA A 43 -21.81 3.79 -4.20
C ALA A 43 -20.38 4.03 -3.70
N ILE A 44 -19.48 3.07 -3.93
CA ILE A 44 -18.07 3.23 -3.55
C ILE A 44 -17.36 4.22 -4.47
N ALA A 45 -17.66 4.25 -5.77
CA ALA A 45 -17.11 5.26 -6.68
C ALA A 45 -17.47 6.70 -6.26
N ASP A 46 -18.71 6.92 -5.79
CA ASP A 46 -19.13 8.22 -5.26
C ASP A 46 -18.34 8.60 -3.99
N VAL A 47 -18.12 7.63 -3.09
CA VAL A 47 -17.32 7.82 -1.87
C VAL A 47 -15.85 8.09 -2.18
N ASP A 48 -15.27 7.35 -3.13
CA ASP A 48 -13.87 7.52 -3.56
C ASP A 48 -13.65 8.93 -4.10
N ALA A 49 -14.56 9.43 -4.95
CA ALA A 49 -14.51 10.81 -5.45
C ALA A 49 -14.55 11.85 -4.32
N MET A 50 -15.38 11.64 -3.29
CA MET A 50 -15.44 12.52 -2.13
C MET A 50 -14.16 12.47 -1.29
N LEU A 51 -13.57 11.30 -1.09
CA LEU A 51 -12.35 11.11 -0.31
C LEU A 51 -11.14 11.76 -0.97
N GLU A 52 -11.02 11.65 -2.30
CA GLU A 52 -9.99 12.31 -3.08
C GLU A 52 -10.08 13.84 -2.98
N GLN A 53 -11.30 14.38 -3.09
CA GLN A 53 -11.54 15.83 -3.02
C GLN A 53 -11.32 16.42 -1.63
N GLN A 54 -11.82 15.76 -0.58
CA GLN A 54 -11.89 16.35 0.76
C GLN A 54 -10.68 16.00 1.64
N LYS A 55 -10.23 14.75 1.59
CA LYS A 55 -9.22 14.24 2.52
C LYS A 55 -7.88 13.97 1.86
N ARG A 56 -7.79 14.04 0.53
CA ARG A 56 -6.59 13.67 -0.25
C ARG A 56 -6.07 12.29 0.12
N VAL A 57 -6.98 11.36 0.42
CA VAL A 57 -6.64 9.98 0.74
C VAL A 57 -6.73 9.15 -0.53
N ARG A 58 -5.70 8.35 -0.80
CA ARG A 58 -5.70 7.38 -1.90
C ARG A 58 -6.40 6.12 -1.46
N VAL A 59 -7.44 5.72 -2.21
CA VAL A 59 -8.16 4.48 -1.99
C VAL A 59 -7.90 3.54 -3.18
N LYS A 60 -7.70 2.25 -2.89
CA LYS A 60 -7.60 1.19 -3.89
C LYS A 60 -8.70 0.19 -3.64
N THR A 61 -9.74 0.23 -4.46
CA THR A 61 -10.90 -0.66 -4.30
C THR A 61 -10.79 -1.88 -5.23
N SER A 62 -10.98 -3.07 -4.67
CA SER A 62 -11.10 -4.33 -5.40
C SER A 62 -12.54 -4.84 -5.29
N TYR A 63 -13.15 -5.15 -6.44
CA TYR A 63 -14.55 -5.58 -6.52
C TYR A 63 -14.67 -7.05 -6.89
N ALA A 64 -15.43 -7.82 -6.11
CA ALA A 64 -15.84 -9.19 -6.43
C ALA A 64 -17.08 -9.58 -5.62
N GLY A 65 -17.51 -10.85 -5.69
CA GLY A 65 -18.56 -11.35 -4.79
C GLY A 65 -18.09 -11.34 -3.33
N SER A 66 -18.98 -11.02 -2.38
CA SER A 66 -18.64 -10.97 -0.95
C SER A 66 -17.94 -12.24 -0.46
N SER A 67 -18.42 -13.40 -0.92
CA SER A 67 -17.87 -14.71 -0.58
C SER A 67 -16.43 -14.90 -1.06
N THR A 68 -16.13 -14.43 -2.26
CA THR A 68 -14.78 -14.49 -2.83
C THR A 68 -13.83 -13.57 -2.06
N LEU A 69 -14.26 -12.35 -1.75
CA LEU A 69 -13.46 -11.38 -1.01
C LEU A 69 -13.21 -11.83 0.43
N ALA A 70 -14.22 -12.33 1.13
CA ALA A 70 -14.09 -12.87 2.48
C ALA A 70 -13.07 -14.02 2.52
N LYS A 71 -13.15 -14.96 1.57
CA LYS A 71 -12.15 -16.05 1.43
C LYS A 71 -10.76 -15.55 1.10
N GLN A 72 -10.63 -14.48 0.30
CA GLN A 72 -9.33 -13.87 0.04
C GLN A 72 -8.74 -13.28 1.31
N ILE A 73 -9.54 -12.57 2.11
CA ILE A 73 -9.13 -12.00 3.40
C ILE A 73 -8.72 -13.12 4.36
N GLU A 74 -9.52 -14.19 4.47
CA GLU A 74 -9.19 -15.40 5.25
C GLU A 74 -7.86 -16.02 4.80
N ALA A 75 -7.61 -16.05 3.49
CA ALA A 75 -6.35 -16.52 2.90
C ALA A 75 -5.16 -15.55 3.08
N GLY A 76 -5.33 -14.44 3.79
CA GLY A 76 -4.28 -13.46 4.11
C GLY A 76 -4.14 -12.34 3.09
N ALA A 77 -5.13 -12.11 2.21
CA ALA A 77 -5.12 -10.96 1.34
C ALA A 77 -5.22 -9.65 2.16
N PRO A 78 -4.37 -8.66 1.88
CA PRO A 78 -4.36 -7.42 2.63
C PRO A 78 -5.55 -6.54 2.23
N ALA A 79 -6.54 -6.45 3.11
CA ALA A 79 -7.64 -5.48 3.00
C ALA A 79 -7.70 -4.67 4.31
N ASP A 80 -7.76 -3.35 4.18
CA ASP A 80 -7.93 -2.44 5.31
C ASP A 80 -9.42 -2.29 5.67
N VAL A 81 -10.29 -2.36 4.65
CA VAL A 81 -11.75 -2.28 4.79
C VAL A 81 -12.41 -3.36 3.95
N PHE A 82 -13.37 -4.06 4.53
CA PHE A 82 -14.23 -5.02 3.84
C PHE A 82 -15.69 -4.58 3.89
N ILE A 83 -16.35 -4.58 2.74
CA ILE A 83 -17.75 -4.15 2.59
C ILE A 83 -18.51 -5.26 1.85
N SER A 84 -19.26 -6.05 2.61
CA SER A 84 -20.10 -7.13 2.08
C SER A 84 -21.50 -6.63 1.70
N ALA A 85 -22.10 -7.25 0.68
CA ALA A 85 -23.53 -7.15 0.37
C ALA A 85 -24.42 -8.04 1.26
N ASP A 86 -23.85 -8.92 2.08
CA ASP A 86 -24.57 -9.86 2.95
C ASP A 86 -23.82 -9.98 4.30
N GLU A 87 -24.57 -9.80 5.40
CA GLU A 87 -24.06 -9.81 6.77
C GLU A 87 -23.40 -11.14 7.16
N GLN A 88 -23.79 -12.25 6.54
CA GLN A 88 -23.21 -13.56 6.83
C GLN A 88 -21.69 -13.57 6.57
N TRP A 89 -21.24 -12.87 5.52
CA TRP A 89 -19.81 -12.78 5.19
C TRP A 89 -19.02 -11.84 6.09
N MET A 90 -19.69 -11.02 6.91
CA MET A 90 -19.01 -10.16 7.88
C MET A 90 -18.61 -10.92 9.15
N ASN A 91 -19.28 -12.04 9.44
CA ASN A 91 -19.02 -12.92 10.59
C ASN A 91 -18.34 -14.23 10.18
N TYR A 92 -17.93 -14.33 8.92
CA TYR A 92 -17.20 -15.46 8.36
C TYR A 92 -15.74 -15.39 8.80
#